data_AF-A0A7S1AHY6-F1
#
_entry.id   AF-A0A7S1AHY6-F1
#
_cell.length_a   1.000
_cell.length_b   1.000
_cell.length_c   1.000
_cell.angle_alpha   90.00
_cell.angle_beta   90.00
_cell.angle_gamma   90.00
#
_symmetry.space_group_name_H-M   'P 1'
#
loop_
_entity.id
_entity.type
_entity.pdbx_description
1 polymer ?
#
loop_
_entity_poly.entity_id
_entity_poly.type
_entity_poly.pdbx_seq_one_letter_code
_entity_poly.pdbx_strand_id
1 'polypeptide(L)'
;EWVARHSEAQFLLKTDDDVYLRPSPIFDRLREKPPVQYSWGYWDYISPVPREEADHFFNSFEDYPFNVFAPYPRGVVRVLSMDVVRLLAEAGREGRLRMIFGDDPCIGVHLRQLLFDSVKPLPSLTV
;
A
#
# COMPACT_ATOMS: atom_id res chain seq x y z
N GLU A 1 -1.62 1.27 -11.76
CA GLU A 1 -1.15 1.05 -13.15
C GLU A 1 -0.82 2.34 -13.90
N TRP A 2 -1.77 3.29 -14.02
CA TRP A 2 -1.56 4.51 -14.83
C TRP A 2 -0.28 5.28 -14.47
N VAL A 3 -0.07 5.60 -13.18
CA VAL A 3 1.10 6.36 -12.72
C VAL A 3 2.42 5.65 -13.00
N ALA A 4 2.43 4.31 -12.98
CA ALA A 4 3.63 3.51 -13.24
C ALA A 4 4.11 3.65 -14.70
N ARG A 5 3.20 4.00 -15.63
CA ARG A 5 3.48 4.14 -17.07
C ARG A 5 3.71 5.58 -17.52
N HIS A 6 3.24 6.56 -16.75
CA HIS A 6 3.14 7.96 -17.19
C HIS A 6 3.84 8.95 -16.25
N SER A 7 4.62 8.48 -15.28
CA SER A 7 5.32 9.34 -14.33
C SER A 7 6.77 8.90 -14.14
N GLU A 8 7.66 9.88 -14.22
CA GLU A 8 9.08 9.78 -13.88
C GLU A 8 9.38 10.24 -12.44
N ALA A 9 8.34 10.43 -11.61
CA ALA A 9 8.53 10.78 -10.21
C ALA A 9 9.32 9.69 -9.46
N GLN A 10 9.95 10.09 -8.35
CA GLN A 10 10.66 9.16 -7.46
C GLN A 10 9.72 8.52 -6.43
N PHE A 11 8.69 9.27 -6.04
CA PHE A 11 7.71 8.86 -5.04
C PHE A 11 6.29 9.13 -5.57
N LEU A 12 5.36 8.24 -5.23
CA LEU A 12 3.94 8.46 -5.30
C LEU A 12 3.46 8.87 -3.91
N LEU A 13 2.76 9.99 -3.81
CA LEU A 13 1.99 10.37 -2.63
C LEU A 13 0.50 10.25 -2.99
N LYS A 14 -0.24 9.41 -2.25
CA LYS A 14 -1.71 9.38 -2.28
C LYS A 14 -2.24 10.02 -1.01
N THR A 15 -3.26 10.84 -1.17
CA THR A 15 -3.98 11.53 -0.09
C THR A 15 -5.45 11.60 -0.48
N ASP A 16 -6.34 11.78 0.50
CA ASP A 16 -7.78 11.90 0.27
C ASP A 16 -8.15 13.39 0.04
N ASP A 17 -9.34 13.67 -0.49
CA ASP A 17 -9.73 15.04 -0.87
C ASP A 17 -10.32 15.86 0.30
N ASP A 18 -10.52 15.24 1.46
CA ASP A 18 -11.04 15.81 2.69
C ASP A 18 -9.96 16.11 3.74
N VAL A 19 -8.70 16.17 3.31
CA VAL A 19 -7.53 16.33 4.19
C VAL A 19 -6.80 17.66 4.00
N TYR A 20 -6.24 18.19 5.08
CA TYR A 20 -5.31 19.32 5.02
C TYR A 20 -3.87 18.84 4.89
N LEU A 21 -3.25 19.07 3.75
CA LEU A 21 -1.87 18.67 3.45
C LEU A 21 -0.88 19.82 3.64
N ARG A 22 0.19 19.59 4.42
CA ARG A 22 1.37 20.48 4.49
C ARG A 22 2.51 19.87 3.68
N PRO A 23 2.77 20.33 2.44
CA PRO A 23 3.72 19.65 1.55
C PRO A 23 5.19 19.83 1.95
N SER A 24 5.61 21.00 2.47
CA SER A 24 7.03 21.28 2.72
C SER A 24 7.70 20.27 3.67
N PRO A 25 7.14 19.96 4.86
CA PRO A 25 7.74 18.96 5.76
C PRO A 25 7.80 17.56 5.16
N ILE A 26 6.85 17.21 4.28
CA ILE A 26 6.84 15.92 3.60
C ILE A 26 7.98 15.88 2.59
N PHE A 27 8.16 16.93 1.78
CA PHE A 27 9.26 17.00 0.83
C PHE A 27 10.62 16.99 1.52
N ASP A 28 10.78 17.71 2.62
CA ASP A 28 12.02 17.70 3.40
C ASP A 28 12.36 16.28 3.86
N ARG A 29 11.37 15.53 4.37
CA ARG A 29 11.53 14.12 4.74
C ARG A 29 11.87 13.24 3.53
N LEU A 30 11.17 13.38 2.40
CA LEU A 30 11.36 12.50 1.25
C LEU A 30 12.71 12.72 0.54
N ARG A 31 13.28 13.93 0.59
CA ARG A 31 14.62 14.21 0.04
C ARG A 31 15.73 13.42 0.74
N GLU A 32 15.52 13.04 2.00
CA GLU A 32 16.48 12.28 2.80
C GLU A 32 16.33 10.77 2.66
N LYS A 33 15.34 10.29 1.90
CA LYS A 33 15.02 8.86 1.78
C LYS A 33 15.44 8.32 0.42
N PRO A 34 16.03 7.11 0.37
CA PRO A 34 16.32 6.48 -0.90
C PRO A 34 15.00 6.06 -1.57
N PRO A 35 14.76 6.37 -2.86
CA PRO A 35 13.52 6.05 -3.56
C PRO A 35 13.51 4.59 -4.06
N VAL A 36 13.85 3.66 -3.17
CA VAL A 36 13.91 2.22 -3.45
C VAL A 36 13.32 1.48 -2.26
N GLN A 37 12.39 0.56 -2.53
CA GLN A 37 11.77 -0.29 -1.52
C GLN A 37 11.25 0.52 -0.32
N TYR A 38 10.72 1.72 -0.57
CA TYR A 38 10.30 2.65 0.47
C TYR A 38 8.78 2.79 0.50
N SER A 39 8.23 2.74 1.70
CA SER A 39 6.84 3.09 1.99
C SER A 39 6.82 3.98 3.22
N TRP A 40 5.90 4.93 3.28
CA TRP A 40 5.76 5.80 4.44
C TRP A 40 4.31 6.23 4.62
N GLY A 41 3.91 6.37 5.87
CA GLY A 41 2.57 6.76 6.26
C GLY A 41 2.32 6.42 7.71
N TYR A 42 1.06 6.46 8.12
CA TYR A 42 0.66 6.06 9.47
C TYR A 42 0.29 4.58 9.49
N TRP A 43 1.23 3.72 9.89
CA TRP A 43 1.04 2.27 9.81
C TRP A 43 0.14 1.72 10.91
N ASP A 44 -0.78 0.84 10.52
CA ASP A 44 -1.49 -0.06 11.43
C ASP A 44 -0.96 -1.48 11.25
N TYR A 45 -0.70 -2.13 12.38
CA TYR A 45 -0.10 -3.46 12.46
C TYR A 45 -1.06 -4.52 13.01
N ILE A 46 -2.19 -4.10 13.59
CA ILE A 46 -3.09 -4.96 14.35
C ILE A 46 -4.57 -4.70 14.03
N SER A 47 -4.86 -4.03 12.91
CA SER A 47 -6.24 -3.75 12.50
C SER A 47 -7.04 -5.05 12.34
N PRO A 48 -8.14 -5.22 13.09
CA PRO A 48 -9.02 -6.37 12.90
C PRO A 48 -9.71 -6.29 11.54
N VAL A 49 -10.11 -7.44 11.01
CA VAL A 49 -10.91 -7.54 9.79
C VAL A 49 -12.39 -7.54 10.13
N PRO A 50 -13.18 -6.55 9.68
CA PRO A 50 -14.62 -6.54 9.94
C PRO A 50 -15.32 -7.73 9.30
N ARG A 51 -16.10 -8.46 10.11
CA ARG A 51 -16.81 -9.70 9.71
C ARG A 51 -18.32 -9.57 9.72
N GLU A 52 -18.83 -8.40 10.08
CA GLU A 52 -20.26 -8.11 10.04
C GLU A 52 -20.61 -7.57 8.65
N GLU A 53 -21.55 -8.19 7.93
CA GLU A 53 -21.93 -7.78 6.57
C GLU A 53 -22.46 -6.34 6.49
N ALA A 54 -22.92 -5.78 7.61
CA ALA A 54 -23.37 -4.40 7.70
C ALA A 54 -22.22 -3.38 7.84
N ASP A 55 -20.99 -3.84 8.12
CA ASP A 55 -19.82 -2.98 8.23
C ASP A 55 -19.39 -2.49 6.83
N HIS A 56 -19.10 -1.20 6.72
CA HIS A 56 -18.69 -0.58 5.47
C HIS A 56 -17.39 -1.17 4.92
N PHE A 57 -16.57 -1.83 5.76
CA PHE A 57 -15.31 -2.46 5.40
C PHE A 57 -15.34 -3.99 5.57
N PHE A 58 -16.54 -4.59 5.51
CA PHE A 58 -16.73 -6.04 5.58
C PHE A 58 -15.82 -6.79 4.59
N ASN A 59 -15.20 -7.86 5.08
CA ASN A 59 -14.51 -8.84 4.26
C ASN A 59 -14.91 -10.25 4.73
N SER A 60 -15.27 -11.13 3.79
CA SER A 60 -15.56 -12.53 4.13
C SER A 60 -14.27 -13.33 4.40
N PHE A 61 -14.40 -14.53 4.97
CA PHE A 61 -13.26 -15.44 5.11
C PHE A 61 -12.75 -15.96 3.76
N GLU A 62 -13.59 -15.96 2.72
CA GLU A 62 -13.19 -16.32 1.36
C GLU A 62 -12.30 -15.22 0.76
N ASP A 63 -12.71 -13.96 0.89
CA ASP A 63 -11.94 -12.80 0.43
C ASP A 63 -10.60 -12.71 1.18
N TYR A 64 -10.66 -12.78 2.52
CA TYR A 64 -9.48 -12.67 3.36
C TYR A 64 -9.56 -13.60 4.58
N PRO A 65 -8.73 -14.67 4.64
CA PRO A 65 -8.89 -15.75 5.62
C PRO A 65 -8.35 -15.42 7.02
N PHE A 66 -7.63 -14.31 7.21
CA PHE A 66 -7.02 -13.96 8.49
C PHE A 66 -7.87 -12.96 9.27
N ASN A 67 -7.82 -13.02 10.61
CA ASN A 67 -8.61 -12.13 11.48
C ASN A 67 -8.01 -10.73 11.65
N VAL A 68 -6.76 -10.53 11.21
CA VAL A 68 -6.02 -9.27 11.30
C VAL A 68 -5.46 -8.99 9.92
N PHE A 69 -5.62 -7.75 9.43
CA PHE A 69 -5.06 -7.35 8.15
C PHE A 69 -3.52 -7.39 8.19
N ALA A 70 -2.91 -7.62 7.02
CA ALA A 70 -1.48 -7.40 6.85
C ALA A 70 -1.16 -5.93 7.14
N PRO A 71 0.00 -5.58 7.75
CA PRO A 71 0.32 -4.20 8.06
C PRO A 71 0.18 -3.27 6.86
N TYR A 72 -0.41 -2.10 7.06
CA TYR A 72 -0.67 -1.15 5.98
C TYR A 72 -0.59 0.31 6.43
N PRO A 73 -0.21 1.25 5.56
CA PRO A 73 -0.32 2.68 5.83
C PRO A 73 -1.79 3.10 5.77
N ARG A 74 -2.34 3.57 6.89
CA ARG A 74 -3.72 4.06 7.01
C ARG A 74 -3.91 5.45 6.44
N GLY A 75 -5.04 5.61 5.76
CA GLY A 75 -5.77 6.84 5.46
C GLY A 75 -4.92 7.98 4.90
N VAL A 76 -5.41 9.18 5.24
CA VAL A 76 -4.91 10.56 5.08
C VAL A 76 -3.75 10.77 4.11
N VAL A 77 -2.58 10.17 4.37
CA VAL A 77 -1.43 10.26 3.47
C VAL A 77 -0.60 8.99 3.50
N ARG A 78 -0.27 8.49 2.31
CA ARG A 78 0.68 7.40 2.12
C ARG A 78 1.61 7.68 0.96
N VAL A 79 2.86 7.30 1.13
CA VAL A 79 3.92 7.45 0.15
C VAL A 79 4.49 6.09 -0.18
N LEU A 80 4.71 5.82 -1.46
CA LEU A 80 5.44 4.66 -1.97
C LEU A 80 6.55 5.16 -2.90
N SER A 81 7.74 4.58 -2.85
CA SER A 81 8.71 4.78 -3.90
C SER A 81 8.20 4.19 -5.22
N MET A 82 8.56 4.82 -6.34
CA MET A 82 8.00 4.45 -7.64
C MET A 82 8.46 3.08 -8.15
N ASP A 83 9.54 2.51 -7.62
CA ASP A 83 9.89 1.10 -7.86
C ASP A 83 8.84 0.15 -7.25
N VAL A 84 8.42 0.38 -6.01
CA VAL A 84 7.33 -0.39 -5.36
C VAL A 84 6.03 -0.24 -6.15
N VAL A 85 5.70 0.98 -6.59
CA VAL A 85 4.50 1.23 -7.42
C VAL A 85 4.54 0.46 -8.74
N ARG A 86 5.70 0.38 -9.39
CA ARG A 86 5.87 -0.38 -10.64
C ARG A 86 5.77 -1.88 -10.40
N LEU A 87 6.35 -2.40 -9.32
CA LEU A 87 6.21 -3.81 -8.93
C LEU A 87 4.76 -4.19 -8.63
N LEU A 88 4.03 -3.33 -7.91
CA LEU A 88 2.58 -3.51 -7.68
C LEU A 88 1.81 -3.51 -9.00
N ALA A 89 2.12 -2.59 -9.91
CA ALA A 89 1.46 -2.52 -11.21
C ALA A 89 1.77 -3.74 -12.10
N GLU A 90 2.99 -4.26 -12.08
CA GLU A 90 3.36 -5.49 -12.78
C GLU A 90 2.63 -6.70 -12.19
N ALA A 91 2.69 -6.88 -10.86
CA ALA A 91 2.01 -7.98 -10.18
C ALA A 91 0.49 -7.96 -10.39
N GLY A 92 -0.12 -6.77 -10.39
CA GLY A 92 -1.53 -6.60 -10.70
C GLY A 92 -1.88 -7.04 -12.11
N ARG A 93 -1.07 -6.67 -13.12
CA ARG A 93 -1.28 -7.10 -14.52
C ARG A 93 -1.10 -8.60 -14.71
N GLU A 94 -0.22 -9.21 -13.92
CA GLU A 94 0.01 -10.66 -13.93
C GLU A 94 -1.04 -11.44 -13.13
N GLY A 95 -2.02 -10.78 -12.51
CA GLY A 95 -3.07 -11.42 -11.71
C GLY A 95 -2.57 -12.04 -10.41
N ARG A 96 -1.40 -11.62 -9.91
CA ARG A 96 -0.80 -12.16 -8.67
C ARG A 96 -1.32 -11.49 -7.40
N LEU A 97 -1.95 -10.33 -7.52
CA LEU A 97 -2.44 -9.54 -6.40
C LEU A 97 -3.89 -9.89 -6.05
N ARG A 98 -4.14 -10.11 -4.76
CA ARG A 98 -5.48 -10.40 -4.25
C ARG A 98 -6.16 -9.09 -3.86
N MET A 99 -7.25 -8.78 -4.55
CA MET A 99 -8.12 -7.68 -4.18
C MET A 99 -8.96 -8.06 -2.96
N ILE A 100 -9.01 -7.15 -1.99
CA ILE A 100 -9.91 -7.20 -0.84
C ILE A 100 -10.66 -5.86 -0.73
N PHE A 101 -11.72 -5.81 0.06
CA PHE A 101 -12.44 -4.57 0.28
C PHE A 101 -11.65 -3.63 1.22
N GLY A 102 -11.63 -2.34 0.89
CA GLY A 102 -10.88 -1.29 1.58
C GLY A 102 -9.55 -1.01 0.87
N ASP A 103 -9.32 0.24 0.48
CA ASP A 103 -8.14 0.61 -0.32
C ASP A 103 -6.82 0.56 0.48
N ASP A 104 -6.84 0.97 1.74
CA ASP A 104 -5.65 0.92 2.61
C ASP A 104 -5.26 -0.52 2.97
N PRO A 105 -6.18 -1.37 3.49
CA PRO A 105 -5.84 -2.76 3.79
C PRO A 105 -5.41 -3.54 2.54
N CYS A 106 -6.02 -3.25 1.39
CA CYS A 106 -5.67 -3.86 0.11
C CYS A 106 -4.20 -3.57 -0.27
N ILE A 107 -3.71 -2.35 -0.02
CA ILE A 107 -2.28 -2.04 -0.20
C ILE A 107 -1.40 -2.87 0.74
N GLY A 108 -1.78 -3.03 2.01
CA GLY A 108 -1.03 -3.91 2.94
C GLY A 108 -0.94 -5.34 2.46
N VAL A 109 -2.06 -5.89 1.99
CA VAL A 109 -2.11 -7.24 1.40
C VAL A 109 -1.17 -7.33 0.21
N HIS A 110 -1.21 -6.37 -0.71
CA HIS A 110 -0.35 -6.38 -1.89
C HIS A 110 1.13 -6.24 -1.55
N LEU A 111 1.50 -5.35 -0.62
CA LEU A 111 2.88 -5.22 -0.14
C LEU A 111 3.38 -6.51 0.50
N ARG A 112 2.55 -7.16 1.31
CA ARG A 112 2.86 -8.48 1.87
C ARG A 112 3.02 -9.54 0.77
N GLN A 113 2.16 -9.56 -0.24
CA GLN A 113 2.29 -10.49 -1.36
C GLN A 113 3.59 -10.28 -2.14
N LEU A 114 4.03 -9.04 -2.35
CA LEU A 114 5.33 -8.77 -2.96
C LEU A 114 6.51 -9.22 -2.10
N LEU A 115 6.48 -8.96 -0.78
CA LEU A 115 7.54 -9.37 0.15
C LEU A 115 7.74 -10.88 0.23
N PHE A 116 6.64 -11.63 0.15
CA PHE A 116 6.66 -13.09 0.28
C PHE A 116 6.36 -13.81 -1.04
N ASP A 117 6.53 -13.13 -2.19
CA ASP A 117 6.37 -13.74 -3.51
C ASP A 117 7.42 -14.87 -3.66
N SER A 118 6.96 -16.06 -4.05
CA SER A 118 7.83 -17.25 -4.12
C SER A 118 8.75 -17.26 -5.33
N VAL A 119 8.47 -16.45 -6.35
CA VAL A 119 9.21 -16.41 -7.62
C VAL A 119 10.11 -15.18 -7.69
N LYS A 120 9.58 -14.02 -7.30
CA LYS A 120 10.29 -12.73 -7.33
C LYS A 120 10.00 -11.94 -6.04
N PRO A 121 10.56 -12.36 -4.89
CA PRO A 121 10.33 -11.67 -3.63
C PRO A 121 10.92 -10.27 -3.67
N LEU A 122 10.22 -9.32 -3.05
CA LEU A 122 10.79 -8.02 -2.70
C LEU A 122 11.79 -8.21 -1.54
N PRO A 123 13.09 -7.90 -1.69
CA PRO A 123 14.10 -8.21 -0.68
C PRO A 123 13.83 -7.58 0.69
N SER A 124 13.30 -6.35 0.70
CA SER A 124 12.91 -5.63 1.90
C SER A 124 11.85 -4.58 1.58
N LEU A 125 11.17 -4.08 2.62
CA LEU A 125 10.40 -2.85 2.55
C LEU A 125 10.82 -1.98 3.72
N THR A 126 11.41 -0.84 3.42
CA THR A 126 11.73 0.21 4.40
C THR A 126 10.47 1.03 4.63
N VAL A 127 10.05 1.11 5.90
CA VAL A 127 8.82 1.79 6.35
C VAL A 127 9.10 3.09 7.11
#